data_AF-A0A7V5RJY8-F1
#
_entry.id   AF-A0A7V5RJY8-F1
#
_cell.length_a   1.000
_cell.length_b   1.000
_cell.length_c   1.000
_cell.angle_alpha   90.00
_cell.angle_beta   90.00
_cell.angle_gamma   90.00
#
_symmetry.space_group_name_H-M   'P 1'
#
loop_
_entity.id
_entity.type
_entity.pdbx_description
1 polymer ?
#
loop_
_entity_poly.entity_id
_entity_poly.type
_entity_poly.pdbx_seq_one_letter_code
_entity_poly.pdbx_strand_id
1 'polypeptide(L)'
;MKNSRSRKWFVPAKVIILAGLLLLPEAPGLPGAVGVPEPQSGMQDDRVFDWLKNVYDQHEKKNYALLIEELESFHQTFPFSKYAPRVQAMLAEVYSEKRERPEAIASYLKLLFLYPDFEDLQVAKDRVRALVAKEKSFKKNADAVLALMNGSDGQSDADRRFALVEALYALNIRSLNDWLLRETRSWLTRFPDDDRGDKMLAMQAGMYLRAGREHTAAALLFKFESVFPLSPQLADVRFRRGKLLYKKLGKPEDAAEVFKMIVSEQPRSPVAPRALFLLAEVEERKLKQPDAAMVTYRNVVKQYPDSPFAVDALLQIAKIQTDNKKDYAGAIATYLEVAESYSDDERTIPALEKAAYLYERRFKDYVNAALQYVRIAEAFPTYKKAPDMLVKAGRLYENKADDLESALGCYDLVLKNYPEHKKAREAAGRIEKIQKKREKGR
;
A
#
# COMPACT_ATOMS: atom_id res chain seq x y z
N MET A 1 -19.37 55.19 -13.91
CA MET A 1 -18.31 55.37 -12.87
C MET A 1 -17.42 54.14 -12.88
N LYS A 2 -16.31 54.17 -13.65
CA LYS A 2 -14.92 54.12 -13.14
C LYS A 2 -14.73 53.21 -11.91
N ASN A 3 -14.22 51.98 -12.09
CA ASN A 3 -12.77 51.74 -11.98
C ASN A 3 -12.39 50.29 -12.36
N SER A 4 -11.55 50.18 -13.38
CA SER A 4 -10.76 49.01 -13.73
C SER A 4 -9.64 48.77 -12.72
N ARG A 5 -9.36 47.51 -12.32
CA ARG A 5 -8.02 47.08 -11.89
C ARG A 5 -7.83 45.57 -12.04
N SER A 6 -7.25 45.23 -13.18
CA SER A 6 -6.25 44.19 -13.47
C SER A 6 -6.05 43.01 -12.50
N ARG A 7 -6.27 41.81 -13.05
CA ARG A 7 -5.75 40.52 -12.61
C ARG A 7 -4.22 40.59 -12.39
N LYS A 8 -3.74 40.10 -11.23
CA LYS A 8 -2.34 39.74 -11.02
C LYS A 8 -2.25 38.23 -10.76
N TRP A 9 -1.64 37.55 -11.71
CA TRP A 9 -1.22 36.15 -11.62
C TRP A 9 -0.03 36.07 -10.67
N PHE A 10 -0.12 35.17 -9.68
CA PHE A 10 0.98 34.84 -8.78
C PHE A 10 1.77 33.71 -9.44
N VAL A 11 2.97 34.02 -9.93
CA VAL A 11 3.94 33.07 -10.47
C VAL A 11 4.98 32.83 -9.37
N PRO A 12 5.23 31.60 -8.90
CA PRO A 12 6.27 31.35 -7.93
C PRO A 12 7.66 31.50 -8.57
N ALA A 13 8.58 32.05 -7.78
CA ALA A 13 9.94 32.41 -8.15
C ALA A 13 10.71 31.24 -8.77
N LYS A 14 11.30 31.49 -9.94
CA LYS A 14 12.28 30.62 -10.60
C LYS A 14 13.55 30.57 -9.76
N VAL A 15 13.97 29.36 -9.42
CA VAL A 15 15.33 29.05 -8.98
C VAL A 15 16.27 29.32 -10.15
N ILE A 16 17.34 30.07 -9.89
CA ILE A 16 18.39 30.41 -10.85
C ILE A 16 19.18 29.12 -11.14
N ILE A 17 19.00 28.57 -12.34
CA ILE A 17 19.89 27.57 -12.92
C ILE A 17 20.91 28.35 -13.75
N LEU A 18 22.18 28.32 -13.33
CA LEU A 18 23.30 28.78 -14.14
C LEU A 18 23.54 27.75 -15.25
N ALA A 19 22.92 27.97 -16.41
CA ALA A 19 23.29 27.34 -17.66
C ALA A 19 23.97 28.40 -18.54
N GLY A 20 25.30 28.42 -18.50
CA GLY A 20 26.12 29.24 -19.40
C GLY A 20 26.62 28.38 -20.55
N LEU A 21 25.82 28.22 -21.60
CA LEU A 21 26.31 27.79 -22.91
C LEU A 21 25.59 28.64 -23.97
N LEU A 22 26.26 29.68 -24.45
CA LEU A 22 25.83 30.49 -25.59
C LEU A 22 26.89 30.35 -26.68
N LEU A 23 26.53 29.58 -27.70
CA LEU A 23 27.17 29.50 -29.01
C LEU A 23 27.11 30.86 -29.71
N LEU A 24 28.25 31.39 -30.18
CA LEU A 24 28.37 32.33 -31.32
C LEU A 24 29.81 32.22 -31.92
N PRO A 25 30.03 32.66 -33.17
CA PRO A 25 30.65 31.84 -34.23
C PRO A 25 32.17 32.02 -34.37
N GLU A 26 32.79 31.03 -35.02
CA GLU A 26 34.22 31.01 -35.36
C GLU A 26 34.64 32.18 -36.28
N ALA A 27 35.81 32.75 -35.99
CA ALA A 27 36.62 33.52 -36.94
C ALA A 27 38.12 33.24 -36.69
N PRO A 28 38.99 33.30 -37.72
CA PRO A 28 40.16 32.43 -37.82
C PRO A 28 41.49 33.05 -37.33
N GLY A 29 42.33 32.19 -36.73
CA GLY A 29 43.78 32.12 -36.90
C GLY A 29 44.68 33.29 -36.47
N LEU A 30 45.37 33.12 -35.32
CA LEU A 30 46.73 33.65 -35.10
C LEU A 30 47.57 32.60 -34.32
N PRO A 31 48.81 32.28 -34.75
CA PRO A 31 49.67 31.33 -34.05
C PRO A 31 50.58 32.03 -33.04
N GLY A 32 50.68 31.46 -31.83
CA GLY A 32 51.72 31.79 -30.86
C GLY A 32 51.31 32.78 -29.78
N ALA A 33 50.60 32.30 -28.76
CA ALA A 33 50.61 32.92 -27.44
C ALA A 33 50.81 31.80 -26.40
N VAL A 34 51.99 31.81 -25.77
CA VAL A 34 52.32 30.98 -24.61
C VAL A 34 51.26 31.22 -23.54
N GLY A 35 50.63 30.14 -23.08
CA GLY A 35 49.48 30.17 -22.20
C GLY A 35 49.74 30.94 -20.92
N VAL A 36 49.01 32.04 -20.75
CA VAL A 36 48.71 32.58 -19.42
C VAL A 36 47.63 31.66 -18.85
N PRO A 37 47.83 30.97 -17.72
CA PRO A 37 46.74 30.21 -17.12
C PRO A 37 45.63 31.20 -16.76
N GLU A 38 44.44 31.00 -17.32
CA GLU A 38 43.26 31.74 -16.89
C GLU A 38 43.10 31.58 -15.37
N PRO A 39 42.78 32.64 -14.62
CA PRO A 39 42.49 32.52 -13.21
C PRO A 39 41.27 31.61 -13.05
N GLN A 40 41.49 30.39 -12.58
CA GLN A 40 40.41 29.44 -12.30
C GLN A 40 39.62 29.96 -11.09
N SER A 41 38.61 30.79 -11.34
CA SER A 41 37.68 31.32 -10.33
C SER A 41 36.68 30.27 -9.80
N GLY A 42 36.84 29.01 -10.21
CA GLY A 42 36.02 27.89 -9.76
C GLY A 42 36.59 27.21 -8.53
N MET A 43 35.71 26.57 -7.75
CA MET A 43 36.11 25.74 -6.61
C MET A 43 36.86 24.51 -7.11
N GLN A 44 38.10 24.32 -6.66
CA GLN A 44 38.95 23.16 -7.00
C GLN A 44 38.78 22.05 -5.96
N ASP A 45 38.60 20.81 -6.41
CA ASP A 45 38.27 19.68 -5.53
C ASP A 45 39.40 19.33 -4.55
N ASP A 46 40.65 19.44 -4.99
CA ASP A 46 41.85 19.28 -4.15
C ASP A 46 41.90 20.30 -2.99
N ARG A 47 41.66 21.58 -3.26
CA ARG A 47 41.65 22.64 -2.23
C ARG A 47 40.54 22.45 -1.21
N VAL A 48 39.35 22.06 -1.67
CA VAL A 48 38.22 21.76 -0.77
C VAL A 48 38.53 20.53 0.06
N PHE A 49 39.10 19.49 -0.55
CA PHE A 49 39.51 18.29 0.16
C PHE A 49 40.56 18.59 1.24
N ASP A 50 41.59 19.38 0.94
CA ASP A 50 42.62 19.76 1.90
C ASP A 50 42.03 20.54 3.07
N TRP A 51 41.08 21.45 2.80
CA TRP A 51 40.35 22.15 3.87
C TRP A 51 39.51 21.19 4.72
N LEU A 52 38.74 20.29 4.09
CA LEU A 52 37.93 19.27 4.78
C LEU A 52 38.79 18.38 5.67
N LYS A 53 39.95 17.94 5.15
CA LYS A 53 40.90 17.12 5.88
C LYS A 53 41.46 17.86 7.08
N ASN A 54 41.87 19.11 6.91
CA ASN A 54 42.38 19.93 8.01
C ASN A 54 41.34 20.14 9.11
N VAL A 55 40.06 20.35 8.77
CA VAL A 55 38.98 20.48 9.76
C VAL A 55 38.69 19.13 10.45
N TYR A 56 38.72 18.03 9.70
CA TYR A 56 38.54 16.68 10.22
C TYR A 56 39.64 16.29 11.21
N ASP A 57 40.91 16.52 10.87
CA ASP A 57 42.08 16.15 11.67
C ASP A 57 42.15 16.90 13.02
N GLN A 58 41.40 17.99 13.18
CA GLN A 58 41.29 18.71 14.45
C GLN A 58 40.41 17.99 15.50
N HIS A 59 39.54 17.06 15.09
CA HIS A 59 38.60 16.35 15.96
C HIS A 59 37.76 17.28 16.89
N GLU A 60 37.50 18.51 16.45
CA GLU A 60 36.69 19.47 17.19
C GLU A 60 35.20 19.16 17.06
N LYS A 61 34.64 18.43 18.05
CA LYS A 61 33.22 17.99 18.04
C LYS A 61 32.19 19.09 17.78
N LYS A 62 32.49 20.32 18.20
CA LYS A 62 31.65 21.52 17.94
C LYS A 62 31.48 21.81 16.44
N ASN A 63 32.43 21.41 15.60
CA ASN A 63 32.42 21.63 14.15
C ASN A 63 31.80 20.46 13.39
N TYR A 64 31.46 19.33 14.03
CA TYR A 64 31.03 18.13 13.31
C TYR A 64 29.74 18.31 12.51
N ALA A 65 28.84 19.20 12.94
CA ALA A 65 27.64 19.52 12.17
C ALA A 65 28.01 20.16 10.81
N LEU A 66 28.83 21.22 10.83
CA LEU A 66 29.35 21.87 9.64
C LEU A 66 30.17 20.90 8.78
N LEU A 67 31.07 20.14 9.40
CA LEU A 67 31.92 19.19 8.68
C LEU A 67 31.09 18.13 7.96
N ILE A 68 30.01 17.61 8.56
CA ILE A 68 29.09 16.69 7.88
C ILE A 68 28.46 17.35 6.66
N GLU A 69 27.93 18.57 6.81
CA GLU A 69 27.31 19.31 5.70
C GLU A 69 28.28 19.53 4.54
N GLU A 70 29.53 19.90 4.84
CA GLU A 70 30.56 20.14 3.83
C GLU A 70 31.07 18.84 3.18
N LEU A 71 31.20 17.75 3.94
CA LEU A 71 31.51 16.42 3.38
C LEU A 71 30.38 15.91 2.48
N GLU A 72 29.11 16.09 2.87
CA GLU A 72 27.95 15.76 2.02
C GLU A 72 27.92 16.65 0.76
N SER A 73 28.22 17.94 0.89
CA SER A 73 28.30 18.91 -0.21
C SER A 73 29.39 18.58 -1.23
N PHE A 74 30.56 18.13 -0.75
CA PHE A 74 31.65 17.66 -1.61
C PHE A 74 31.18 16.55 -2.54
N HIS A 75 30.43 15.57 -2.01
CA HIS A 75 29.89 14.49 -2.82
C HIS A 75 28.90 14.97 -3.88
N GLN A 76 28.16 16.05 -3.64
CA GLN A 76 27.24 16.61 -4.63
C GLN A 76 28.00 17.37 -5.72
N THR A 77 28.98 18.18 -5.31
CA THR A 77 29.74 19.09 -6.17
C THR A 77 30.80 18.37 -7.00
N PHE A 78 31.47 17.36 -6.42
CA PHE A 78 32.58 16.63 -7.05
C PHE A 78 32.33 15.10 -7.12
N PRO A 79 31.29 14.63 -7.84
CA PRO A 79 30.90 13.22 -7.94
C PRO A 79 32.01 12.23 -8.22
N PHE A 80 32.92 12.65 -9.11
CA PHE A 80 33.91 11.80 -9.76
C PHE A 80 35.33 12.14 -9.29
N SER A 81 35.46 12.94 -8.22
CA SER A 81 36.77 13.25 -7.67
C SER A 81 37.42 12.00 -7.11
N LYS A 82 38.73 11.86 -7.34
CA LYS A 82 39.56 10.80 -6.74
C LYS A 82 39.55 10.83 -5.21
N TYR A 83 39.20 11.97 -4.60
CA TYR A 83 39.09 12.14 -3.16
C TYR A 83 37.76 11.65 -2.58
N ALA A 84 36.75 11.39 -3.42
CA ALA A 84 35.41 11.02 -2.98
C ALA A 84 35.36 9.77 -2.07
N PRO A 85 36.11 8.67 -2.31
CA PRO A 85 36.15 7.54 -1.38
C PRO A 85 36.64 7.96 0.02
N ARG A 86 37.70 8.78 0.08
CA ARG A 86 38.27 9.26 1.34
C ARG A 86 37.32 10.19 2.08
N VAL A 87 36.66 11.11 1.37
CA VAL A 87 35.62 11.99 1.92
C VAL A 87 34.46 11.18 2.49
N GLN A 88 34.01 10.13 1.80
CA GLN A 88 32.97 9.23 2.30
C GLN A 88 33.40 8.47 3.56
N ALA A 89 34.67 8.03 3.65
CA ALA A 89 35.23 7.40 4.83
C ALA A 89 35.28 8.36 6.04
N MET A 90 35.72 9.61 5.82
CA MET A 90 35.71 10.66 6.84
C MET A 90 34.29 10.92 7.36
N LEU A 91 33.31 11.01 6.46
CA LEU A 91 31.90 11.21 6.84
C LEU A 91 31.39 10.07 7.73
N ALA A 92 31.72 8.82 7.39
CA ALA A 92 31.33 7.67 8.19
C ALA A 92 31.97 7.67 9.60
N GLU A 93 33.24 8.07 9.72
CA GLU A 93 33.91 8.20 11.02
C GLU A 93 33.33 9.36 11.85
N VAL A 94 33.03 10.51 11.25
CA VAL A 94 32.39 11.64 11.96
C VAL A 94 31.04 11.22 12.54
N TYR A 95 30.20 10.53 11.77
CA TYR A 95 28.94 9.97 12.28
C TYR A 95 29.15 8.97 13.43
N SER A 96 30.16 8.11 13.30
CA SER A 96 30.54 7.14 14.33
C SER A 96 30.93 7.83 15.66
N GLU A 97 31.75 8.87 15.59
CA GLU A 97 32.19 9.65 16.74
C GLU A 97 31.05 10.46 17.39
N LYS A 98 30.10 10.96 16.60
CA LYS A 98 28.85 11.56 17.10
C LYS A 98 27.90 10.56 17.74
N ARG A 99 28.17 9.26 17.61
CA ARG A 99 27.30 8.15 18.03
C ARG A 99 25.97 8.11 17.25
N GLU A 100 25.95 8.69 16.05
CA GLU A 100 24.88 8.56 15.06
C GLU A 100 25.10 7.24 14.29
N ARG A 101 24.94 6.13 15.01
CA ARG A 101 25.34 4.79 14.53
C ARG A 101 24.61 4.35 13.26
N PRO A 102 23.29 4.57 13.09
CA PRO A 102 22.61 4.23 11.86
C PRO A 102 23.24 4.93 10.64
N GLU A 103 23.46 6.24 10.74
CA GLU A 103 24.06 7.06 9.70
C GLU A 103 25.51 6.67 9.43
N ALA A 104 26.27 6.32 10.47
CA ALA A 104 27.62 5.77 10.33
C ALA A 104 27.63 4.45 9.56
N ILE A 105 26.77 3.49 9.94
CA ILE A 105 26.62 2.21 9.24
C ILE A 105 26.25 2.44 7.77
N ALA A 106 25.24 3.28 7.50
CA ALA A 106 24.81 3.59 6.14
C ALA A 106 25.92 4.27 5.32
N SER A 107 26.71 5.14 5.94
CA SER A 107 27.84 5.83 5.29
C SER A 107 29.01 4.89 4.98
N TYR A 108 29.28 3.91 5.84
CA TYR A 108 30.24 2.85 5.51
C TYR A 108 29.72 1.92 4.41
N LEU A 109 28.45 1.52 4.46
CA LEU A 109 27.86 0.72 3.38
C LEU A 109 27.90 1.49 2.05
N LYS A 110 27.67 2.80 2.06
CA LYS A 110 27.84 3.66 0.88
C LYS A 110 29.26 3.62 0.34
N LEU A 111 30.27 3.66 1.21
CA LEU A 111 31.67 3.49 0.82
C LEU A 111 31.89 2.14 0.11
N LEU A 112 31.41 1.04 0.72
CA LEU A 112 31.55 -0.32 0.20
C LEU A 112 30.82 -0.52 -1.14
N PHE A 113 29.66 0.12 -1.34
CA PHE A 113 28.88 0.01 -2.57
C PHE A 113 29.47 0.83 -3.72
N LEU A 114 29.93 2.06 -3.44
CA LEU A 114 30.29 3.01 -4.50
C LEU A 114 31.78 2.97 -4.88
N TYR A 115 32.64 2.50 -3.98
CA TYR A 115 34.09 2.57 -4.16
C TYR A 115 34.75 1.21 -3.85
N PRO A 116 34.52 0.18 -4.68
CA PRO A 116 35.01 -1.19 -4.45
C PRO A 116 36.54 -1.34 -4.53
N ASP A 117 37.24 -0.33 -5.06
CA ASP A 117 38.71 -0.31 -5.16
C ASP A 117 39.38 0.54 -4.05
N PHE A 118 38.61 0.99 -3.05
CA PHE A 118 39.16 1.78 -1.95
C PHE A 118 40.11 0.94 -1.08
N GLU A 119 41.27 1.50 -0.73
CA GLU A 119 42.35 0.75 -0.04
C GLU A 119 41.93 0.24 1.35
N ASP A 120 41.11 0.99 2.09
CA ASP A 120 40.72 0.69 3.48
C ASP A 120 39.35 -0.02 3.59
N LEU A 121 38.89 -0.77 2.58
CA LEU A 121 37.58 -1.42 2.62
C LEU A 121 37.43 -2.43 3.76
N GLN A 122 38.51 -3.14 4.11
CA GLN A 122 38.45 -4.08 5.23
C GLN A 122 38.19 -3.37 6.56
N VAL A 123 38.79 -2.20 6.77
CA VAL A 123 38.54 -1.35 7.94
C VAL A 123 37.08 -0.93 7.98
N ALA A 124 36.51 -0.52 6.85
CA ALA A 124 35.08 -0.18 6.76
C ALA A 124 34.18 -1.37 7.14
N LYS A 125 34.49 -2.58 6.68
CA LYS A 125 33.75 -3.80 7.05
C LYS A 125 33.82 -4.07 8.56
N ASP A 126 35.00 -3.94 9.16
CA ASP A 126 35.18 -4.15 10.60
C ASP A 126 34.43 -3.09 11.44
N ARG A 127 34.40 -1.84 10.97
CA ARG A 127 33.58 -0.76 11.56
C ARG A 127 32.09 -1.08 11.50
N VAL A 128 31.57 -1.53 10.35
CA VAL A 128 30.17 -1.95 10.22
C VAL A 128 29.84 -3.07 11.20
N ARG A 129 30.65 -4.15 11.27
CA ARG A 129 30.46 -5.25 12.23
C ARG A 129 30.36 -4.75 13.67
N ALA A 130 31.30 -3.88 14.07
CA ALA A 130 31.35 -3.34 15.42
C ALA A 130 30.15 -2.43 15.76
N LEU A 131 29.68 -1.63 14.79
CA LEU A 131 28.54 -0.74 14.96
C LEU A 131 27.22 -1.51 15.01
N VAL A 132 27.00 -2.47 14.10
CA VAL A 132 25.80 -3.32 14.06
C VAL A 132 25.64 -4.08 15.37
N ALA A 133 26.72 -4.63 15.92
CA ALA A 133 26.69 -5.33 17.21
C ALA A 133 26.25 -4.43 18.39
N LYS A 134 26.48 -3.12 18.29
CA LYS A 134 26.16 -2.13 19.34
C LYS A 134 24.83 -1.41 19.12
N GLU A 135 24.25 -1.49 17.93
CA GLU A 135 23.11 -0.69 17.53
C GLU A 135 21.80 -1.49 17.53
N LYS A 136 20.91 -1.17 18.49
CA LYS A 136 19.68 -1.93 18.72
C LYS A 136 18.73 -1.89 17.52
N SER A 137 18.71 -0.79 16.77
CA SER A 137 17.81 -0.63 15.62
C SER A 137 18.08 -1.65 14.50
N PHE A 138 19.30 -2.18 14.41
CA PHE A 138 19.68 -3.20 13.43
C PHE A 138 19.57 -4.64 13.94
N LYS A 139 19.27 -4.87 15.23
CA LYS A 139 19.31 -6.21 15.85
C LYS A 139 18.52 -7.28 15.07
N LYS A 140 17.34 -6.92 14.55
CA LYS A 140 16.48 -7.85 13.78
C LYS A 140 16.98 -8.11 12.36
N ASN A 141 17.83 -7.24 11.84
CA ASN A 141 18.31 -7.25 10.46
C ASN A 141 19.85 -7.39 10.40
N ALA A 142 20.49 -7.82 11.49
CA ALA A 142 21.94 -7.80 11.61
C ALA A 142 22.60 -8.60 10.48
N ASP A 143 22.15 -9.83 10.23
CA ASP A 143 22.68 -10.68 9.17
C ASP A 143 22.47 -10.08 7.77
N ALA A 144 21.28 -9.49 7.54
CA ALA A 144 20.99 -8.82 6.28
C ALA A 144 21.98 -7.65 6.04
N VAL A 145 22.26 -6.85 7.08
CA VAL A 145 23.18 -5.71 6.98
C VAL A 145 24.62 -6.16 6.81
N LEU A 146 25.01 -7.25 7.48
CA LEU A 146 26.34 -7.83 7.31
C LEU A 146 26.53 -8.38 5.89
N ALA A 147 25.48 -8.92 5.26
CA ALA A 147 25.53 -9.33 3.86
C ALA A 147 25.76 -8.15 2.89
N LEU A 148 25.21 -6.97 3.21
CA LEU A 148 25.42 -5.75 2.41
C LEU A 148 26.90 -5.31 2.39
N MET A 149 27.74 -5.77 3.31
CA MET A 149 29.18 -5.43 3.29
C MET A 149 29.92 -5.96 2.06
N ASN A 150 29.31 -6.86 1.28
CA ASN A 150 29.87 -7.33 0.02
C ASN A 150 29.76 -6.30 -1.11
N GLY A 151 29.07 -5.18 -0.89
CA GLY A 151 28.89 -4.12 -1.88
C GLY A 151 27.83 -4.47 -2.92
N SER A 152 27.99 -3.93 -4.12
CA SER A 152 27.09 -4.15 -5.26
C SER A 152 27.87 -4.60 -6.48
N ASP A 153 27.24 -5.46 -7.28
CA ASP A 153 27.64 -5.89 -8.62
C ASP A 153 27.19 -4.91 -9.73
N GLY A 154 26.60 -3.77 -9.35
CA GLY A 154 26.13 -2.73 -10.25
C GLY A 154 27.25 -2.16 -11.12
N GLN A 155 26.99 -2.04 -12.42
CA GLN A 155 28.02 -1.66 -13.40
C GLN A 155 28.23 -0.14 -13.51
N SER A 156 27.22 0.65 -13.12
CA SER A 156 27.29 2.12 -13.11
C SER A 156 27.23 2.72 -11.70
N ASP A 157 27.55 4.01 -11.56
CA ASP A 157 27.32 4.76 -10.30
C ASP A 157 25.82 4.81 -9.96
N ALA A 158 24.94 4.95 -10.96
CA ALA A 158 23.50 4.94 -10.77
C ALA A 158 23.01 3.60 -10.18
N ASP A 159 23.50 2.47 -10.70
CA ASP A 159 23.14 1.12 -10.24
C ASP A 159 23.56 0.88 -8.80
N ARG A 160 24.82 1.20 -8.47
CA ARG A 160 25.37 0.96 -7.12
C ARG A 160 24.67 1.83 -6.07
N ARG A 161 24.34 3.08 -6.40
CA ARG A 161 23.54 3.96 -5.52
C ARG A 161 22.10 3.47 -5.38
N PHE A 162 21.48 3.04 -6.48
CA PHE A 162 20.12 2.49 -6.45
C PHE A 162 20.07 1.25 -5.55
N ALA A 163 20.99 0.29 -5.76
CA ALA A 163 21.08 -0.94 -4.99
C ALA A 163 21.26 -0.68 -3.48
N LEU A 164 22.10 0.30 -3.10
CA LEU A 164 22.28 0.70 -1.71
C LEU A 164 20.96 1.22 -1.10
N VAL A 165 20.28 2.15 -1.78
CA VAL A 165 19.04 2.74 -1.30
C VAL A 165 17.95 1.68 -1.17
N GLU A 166 17.81 0.81 -2.17
CA GLU A 166 16.82 -0.27 -2.18
C GLU A 166 17.07 -1.25 -1.03
N ALA A 167 18.32 -1.69 -0.85
CA ALA A 167 18.71 -2.59 0.23
C ALA A 167 18.41 -2.00 1.60
N LEU A 168 18.81 -0.76 1.86
CA LEU A 168 18.58 -0.09 3.15
C LEU A 168 17.10 0.23 3.40
N TYR A 169 16.33 0.58 2.36
CA TYR A 169 14.90 0.80 2.46
C TYR A 169 14.14 -0.48 2.86
N ALA A 170 14.58 -1.63 2.34
CA ALA A 170 14.01 -2.94 2.65
C ALA A 170 14.18 -3.34 4.12
N LEU A 171 15.27 -2.89 4.78
CA LEU A 171 15.49 -3.13 6.21
C LEU A 171 14.45 -2.45 7.11
N ASN A 172 13.78 -1.42 6.60
CA ASN A 172 12.73 -0.69 7.30
C ASN A 172 13.17 -0.11 8.67
N ILE A 173 14.36 0.48 8.70
CA ILE A 173 14.93 1.06 9.92
C ILE A 173 14.54 2.53 10.00
N ARG A 174 13.61 2.86 10.90
CA ARG A 174 13.01 4.21 10.99
C ARG A 174 14.03 5.32 11.20
N SER A 175 15.10 5.09 11.95
CA SER A 175 16.17 6.07 12.17
C SER A 175 16.93 6.43 10.89
N LEU A 176 16.94 5.56 9.88
CA LEU A 176 17.60 5.83 8.60
C LEU A 176 16.73 6.63 7.61
N ASN A 177 15.46 6.91 7.93
CA ASN A 177 14.55 7.53 6.96
C ASN A 177 15.06 8.87 6.43
N ASP A 178 15.62 9.74 7.29
CA ASP A 178 16.08 11.06 6.87
C ASP A 178 17.33 10.95 5.97
N TRP A 179 18.23 10.03 6.28
CA TRP A 179 19.40 9.72 5.45
C TRP A 179 18.97 9.17 4.08
N LEU A 180 18.06 8.19 4.05
CA LEU A 180 17.52 7.62 2.80
C LEU A 180 16.73 8.64 1.97
N LEU A 181 16.01 9.56 2.61
CA LEU A 181 15.33 10.67 1.93
C LEU A 181 16.33 11.60 1.24
N ARG A 182 17.50 11.88 1.84
CA ARG A 182 18.57 12.64 1.18
C ARG A 182 19.16 11.89 -0.01
N GLU A 183 19.47 10.60 0.15
CA GLU A 183 20.04 9.79 -0.93
C GLU A 183 19.09 9.63 -2.12
N THR A 184 17.81 9.34 -1.88
CA THR A 184 16.80 9.24 -2.95
C THR A 184 16.62 10.57 -3.71
N ARG A 185 16.68 11.71 -3.01
CA ARG A 185 16.62 13.04 -3.65
C ARG A 185 17.88 13.31 -4.47
N SER A 186 19.05 13.03 -3.91
CA SER A 186 20.33 13.18 -4.61
C SER A 186 20.36 12.33 -5.89
N TRP A 187 19.92 11.08 -5.81
CA TRP A 187 19.82 10.18 -6.96
C TRP A 187 18.88 10.76 -8.04
N LEU A 188 17.68 11.21 -7.68
CA LEU A 188 16.72 11.79 -8.64
C LEU A 188 17.23 13.07 -9.30
N THR A 189 18.05 13.86 -8.59
CA THR A 189 18.69 15.06 -9.17
C THR A 189 19.83 14.69 -10.13
N ARG A 190 20.58 13.62 -9.83
CA ARG A 190 21.72 13.18 -10.65
C ARG A 190 21.36 12.39 -11.88
N PHE A 191 20.31 11.57 -11.78
CA PHE A 191 19.87 10.65 -12.82
C PHE A 191 18.41 10.90 -13.18
N PRO A 192 18.07 12.12 -13.66
CA PRO A 192 16.68 12.48 -13.93
C PRO A 192 16.03 11.63 -15.03
N ASP A 193 16.84 11.08 -15.95
CA ASP A 193 16.38 10.29 -17.10
C ASP A 193 16.43 8.77 -16.87
N ASP A 194 16.85 8.31 -15.69
CA ASP A 194 16.90 6.89 -15.35
C ASP A 194 15.50 6.33 -15.09
N ASP A 195 15.21 5.16 -15.65
CA ASP A 195 13.88 4.53 -15.66
C ASP A 195 13.40 4.12 -14.26
N ARG A 196 14.30 4.04 -13.28
CA ARG A 196 14.00 3.71 -11.88
C ARG A 196 13.64 4.92 -11.02
N GLY A 197 13.51 6.11 -11.61
CA GLY A 197 13.07 7.31 -10.89
C GLY A 197 11.71 7.15 -10.21
N ASP A 198 10.82 6.34 -10.79
CA ASP A 198 9.52 6.00 -10.21
C ASP A 198 9.69 5.23 -8.88
N LYS A 199 10.55 4.21 -8.83
CA LYS A 199 10.87 3.42 -7.63
C LYS A 199 11.43 4.31 -6.53
N MET A 200 12.32 5.24 -6.88
CA MET A 200 12.88 6.21 -5.91
C MET A 200 11.78 7.06 -5.26
N LEU A 201 10.88 7.62 -6.07
CA LEU A 201 9.78 8.43 -5.55
C LEU A 201 8.76 7.58 -4.75
N ALA A 202 8.51 6.34 -5.17
CA ALA A 202 7.69 5.39 -4.42
C ALA A 202 8.29 5.04 -3.05
N MET A 203 9.61 4.85 -2.97
CA MET A 203 10.33 4.64 -1.71
C MET A 203 10.21 5.86 -0.79
N GLN A 204 10.36 7.08 -1.32
CA GLN A 204 10.15 8.32 -0.55
C GLN A 204 8.75 8.39 0.05
N ALA A 205 7.71 8.18 -0.77
CA ALA A 205 6.33 8.14 -0.30
C ALA A 205 6.13 7.05 0.78
N GLY A 206 6.71 5.87 0.57
CA GLY A 206 6.69 4.78 1.54
C GLY A 206 7.33 5.14 2.88
N MET A 207 8.46 5.85 2.90
CA MET A 207 9.09 6.31 4.14
C MET A 207 8.19 7.27 4.93
N TYR A 208 7.55 8.23 4.25
CA TYR A 208 6.60 9.13 4.91
C TYR A 208 5.33 8.42 5.39
N LEU A 209 4.82 7.42 4.66
CA LEU A 209 3.71 6.59 5.11
C LEU A 209 4.06 5.85 6.41
N ARG A 210 5.23 5.21 6.47
CA ARG A 210 5.70 4.50 7.67
C ARG A 210 5.96 5.44 8.85
N ALA A 211 6.33 6.69 8.57
CA ALA A 211 6.49 7.73 9.57
C ALA A 211 5.18 8.35 10.06
N GLY A 212 4.02 7.98 9.49
CA GLY A 212 2.73 8.59 9.83
C GLY A 212 2.64 10.06 9.40
N ARG A 213 3.28 10.41 8.28
CA ARG A 213 3.24 11.77 7.70
C ARG A 213 2.35 11.74 6.46
N GLU A 214 1.05 11.56 6.69
CA GLU A 214 0.08 11.24 5.64
C GLU A 214 -0.04 12.35 4.59
N HIS A 215 0.00 13.61 4.98
CA HIS A 215 -0.07 14.73 4.04
C HIS A 215 1.13 14.74 3.07
N THR A 216 2.34 14.56 3.59
CA THR A 216 3.57 14.53 2.77
C THR A 216 3.58 13.31 1.87
N ALA A 217 3.17 12.15 2.38
CA ALA A 217 3.02 10.94 1.59
C ALA A 217 2.00 11.12 0.45
N ALA A 218 0.82 11.69 0.73
CA ALA A 218 -0.19 11.96 -0.29
C ALA A 218 0.36 12.88 -1.40
N ALA A 219 1.09 13.93 -1.03
CA ALA A 219 1.69 14.85 -1.99
C ALA A 219 2.75 14.18 -2.88
N LEU A 220 3.57 13.28 -2.33
CA LEU A 220 4.55 12.53 -3.12
C LEU A 220 3.91 11.49 -4.03
N LEU A 221 2.85 10.80 -3.58
CA LEU A 221 2.07 9.91 -4.44
C LEU A 221 1.39 10.69 -5.57
N PHE A 222 0.90 11.91 -5.30
CA PHE A 222 0.40 12.81 -6.35
C PHE A 222 1.50 13.23 -7.32
N LYS A 223 2.69 13.61 -6.83
CA LYS A 223 3.85 13.90 -7.68
C LYS A 223 4.20 12.71 -8.57
N PHE A 224 4.16 11.49 -8.02
CA PHE A 224 4.43 10.27 -8.79
C PHE A 224 3.49 10.15 -9.97
N GLU A 225 2.18 10.32 -9.75
CA GLU A 225 1.19 10.19 -10.83
C GLU A 225 1.40 11.23 -11.94
N SER A 226 1.82 12.44 -11.59
CA SER A 226 2.07 13.51 -12.55
C SER A 226 3.37 13.33 -13.34
N VAL A 227 4.41 12.77 -12.71
CA VAL A 227 5.76 12.66 -13.30
C VAL A 227 5.96 11.31 -14.01
N PHE A 228 5.29 10.24 -13.54
CA PHE A 228 5.43 8.88 -14.07
C PHE A 228 4.07 8.29 -14.50
N PRO A 229 3.34 8.91 -15.43
CA PRO A 229 2.00 8.48 -15.85
C PRO A 229 1.98 7.13 -16.59
N LEU A 230 3.14 6.61 -17.00
CA LEU A 230 3.27 5.30 -17.66
C LEU A 230 3.90 4.23 -16.77
N SER A 231 4.19 4.54 -15.49
CA SER A 231 4.80 3.56 -14.60
C SER A 231 3.87 2.36 -14.37
N PRO A 232 4.39 1.11 -14.37
CA PRO A 232 3.61 -0.07 -14.03
C PRO A 232 3.08 -0.02 -12.58
N GLN A 233 3.66 0.81 -11.71
CA GLN A 233 3.24 0.98 -10.31
C GLN A 233 2.10 2.00 -10.14
N LEU A 234 1.65 2.64 -11.23
CA LEU A 234 0.71 3.76 -11.16
C LEU A 234 -0.62 3.39 -10.48
N ALA A 235 -1.16 2.20 -10.77
CA ALA A 235 -2.40 1.73 -10.16
C ALA A 235 -2.25 1.54 -8.64
N ASP A 236 -1.14 0.93 -8.19
CA ASP A 236 -0.84 0.75 -6.77
C ASP A 236 -0.60 2.08 -6.05
N VAL A 237 0.08 3.03 -6.69
CA VAL A 237 0.32 4.38 -6.17
C VAL A 237 -1.00 5.13 -5.98
N ARG A 238 -1.85 5.15 -7.02
CA ARG A 238 -3.21 5.72 -6.95
C ARG A 238 -4.01 5.06 -5.85
N PHE A 239 -3.99 3.73 -5.78
CA PHE A 239 -4.73 2.98 -4.77
C PHE A 239 -4.29 3.34 -3.34
N ARG A 240 -2.98 3.44 -3.10
CA ARG A 240 -2.41 3.91 -1.83
C ARG A 240 -2.85 5.33 -1.51
N ARG A 241 -2.83 6.25 -2.49
CA ARG A 241 -3.26 7.64 -2.30
C ARG A 241 -4.76 7.72 -1.98
N GLY A 242 -5.61 7.05 -2.75
CA GLY A 242 -7.06 7.00 -2.52
C GLY A 242 -7.40 6.48 -1.12
N LYS A 243 -6.73 5.40 -0.67
CA LYS A 243 -6.87 4.90 0.71
C LYS A 243 -6.46 5.92 1.76
N LEU A 244 -5.39 6.67 1.52
CA LEU A 244 -4.87 7.67 2.45
C LEU A 244 -5.85 8.84 2.57
N LEU A 245 -6.33 9.35 1.43
CA LEU A 245 -7.35 10.39 1.34
C LEU A 245 -8.62 9.98 2.09
N TYR A 246 -9.07 8.74 1.86
CA TYR A 246 -10.27 8.22 2.50
C TYR A 246 -10.10 8.00 4.02
N LYS A 247 -9.14 7.16 4.43
CA LYS A 247 -9.10 6.64 5.81
C LYS A 247 -8.33 7.53 6.78
N LYS A 248 -7.43 8.39 6.30
CA LYS A 248 -6.53 9.18 7.17
C LYS A 248 -6.73 10.69 7.05
N LEU A 249 -6.91 11.19 5.83
CA LEU A 249 -6.99 12.63 5.60
C LEU A 249 -8.42 13.18 5.57
N GLY A 250 -9.44 12.31 5.59
CA GLY A 250 -10.84 12.72 5.62
C GLY A 250 -11.27 13.50 4.38
N LYS A 251 -10.69 13.17 3.22
CA LYS A 251 -10.98 13.78 1.91
C LYS A 251 -11.71 12.78 1.00
N PRO A 252 -12.99 12.50 1.25
CA PRO A 252 -13.72 11.44 0.55
C PRO A 252 -13.95 11.76 -0.93
N GLU A 253 -14.18 13.02 -1.30
CA GLU A 253 -14.37 13.43 -2.70
C GLU A 253 -13.11 13.16 -3.52
N ASP A 254 -11.95 13.62 -3.04
CA ASP A 254 -10.66 13.35 -3.67
C ASP A 254 -10.40 11.85 -3.77
N ALA A 255 -10.70 11.08 -2.70
CA ALA A 255 -10.53 9.63 -2.71
C ALA A 255 -11.40 8.94 -3.76
N ALA A 256 -12.65 9.36 -3.90
CA ALA A 256 -13.58 8.83 -4.88
C ALA A 256 -13.06 9.06 -6.31
N GLU A 257 -12.58 10.26 -6.62
CA GLU A 257 -11.99 10.56 -7.93
C GLU A 257 -10.75 9.68 -8.21
N VAL A 258 -9.89 9.46 -7.20
CA VAL A 258 -8.75 8.56 -7.37
C VAL A 258 -9.18 7.12 -7.67
N PHE A 259 -10.16 6.60 -6.95
CA PHE A 259 -10.64 5.23 -7.19
C PHE A 259 -11.33 5.10 -8.56
N LYS A 260 -12.08 6.11 -9.00
CA LYS A 260 -12.66 6.15 -10.36
C LYS A 260 -11.57 6.07 -11.43
N MET A 261 -10.50 6.87 -11.30
CA MET A 261 -9.38 6.86 -12.26
C MET A 261 -8.73 5.47 -12.40
N ILE A 262 -8.57 4.72 -11.30
CA ILE A 262 -8.02 3.35 -11.37
C ILE A 262 -8.92 2.45 -12.21
N VAL A 263 -10.24 2.53 -12.01
CA VAL A 263 -11.20 1.65 -12.71
C VAL A 263 -11.34 2.05 -14.18
N SER A 264 -11.29 3.35 -14.51
CA SER A 264 -11.40 3.82 -15.89
C SER A 264 -10.13 3.64 -16.70
N GLU A 265 -8.96 3.87 -16.12
CA GLU A 265 -7.69 3.88 -16.85
C GLU A 265 -6.88 2.58 -16.67
N GLN A 266 -7.05 1.89 -15.54
CA GLN A 266 -6.33 0.65 -15.20
C GLN A 266 -7.29 -0.49 -14.78
N PRO A 267 -8.36 -0.80 -15.54
CA PRO A 267 -9.37 -1.78 -15.13
C PRO A 267 -8.81 -3.20 -14.94
N ARG A 268 -7.72 -3.56 -15.64
CA ARG A 268 -7.08 -4.88 -15.51
C ARG A 268 -6.07 -4.96 -14.35
N SER A 269 -5.86 -3.88 -13.61
CA SER A 269 -4.91 -3.90 -12.50
C SER A 269 -5.45 -4.76 -11.34
N PRO A 270 -4.58 -5.47 -10.58
CA PRO A 270 -5.00 -6.29 -9.43
C PRO A 270 -5.75 -5.50 -8.34
N VAL A 271 -5.55 -4.18 -8.28
CA VAL A 271 -6.20 -3.29 -7.31
C VAL A 271 -7.55 -2.75 -7.80
N ALA A 272 -7.90 -2.87 -9.08
CA ALA A 272 -9.12 -2.29 -9.64
C ALA A 272 -10.42 -2.79 -8.98
N PRO A 273 -10.63 -4.10 -8.73
CA PRO A 273 -11.85 -4.56 -8.05
C PRO A 273 -11.98 -3.98 -6.63
N ARG A 274 -10.86 -3.89 -5.92
CA ARG A 274 -10.80 -3.33 -4.58
C ARG A 274 -11.01 -1.81 -4.58
N ALA A 275 -10.47 -1.11 -5.58
CA ALA A 275 -10.67 0.33 -5.75
C ALA A 275 -12.15 0.63 -5.99
N LEU A 276 -12.81 -0.13 -6.86
CA LEU A 276 -14.24 0.02 -7.14
C LEU A 276 -15.10 -0.27 -5.91
N PHE A 277 -14.77 -1.29 -5.13
CA PHE A 277 -15.43 -1.57 -3.85
C PHE A 277 -15.24 -0.42 -2.85
N LEU A 278 -14.02 0.12 -2.72
CA LEU A 278 -13.75 1.25 -1.82
C LEU A 278 -14.42 2.54 -2.29
N LEU A 279 -14.58 2.76 -3.59
CA LEU A 279 -15.36 3.87 -4.13
C LEU A 279 -16.80 3.80 -3.61
N ALA A 280 -17.44 2.63 -3.71
CA ALA A 280 -18.79 2.43 -3.19
C ALA A 280 -18.85 2.64 -1.66
N GLU A 281 -17.83 2.19 -0.91
CA GLU A 281 -17.76 2.43 0.54
C GLU A 281 -17.66 3.94 0.87
N VAL A 282 -16.91 4.71 0.08
CA VAL A 282 -16.79 6.16 0.21
C VAL A 282 -18.13 6.84 -0.08
N GLU A 283 -18.78 6.48 -1.18
CA GLU A 283 -20.10 6.98 -1.58
C GLU A 283 -21.15 6.73 -0.49
N GLU A 284 -21.21 5.50 0.02
CA GLU A 284 -22.16 5.10 1.06
C GLU A 284 -21.90 5.84 2.37
N ARG A 285 -20.67 5.76 2.89
CA ARG A 285 -20.40 6.11 4.30
C ARG A 285 -20.03 7.56 4.50
N LYS A 286 -19.31 8.16 3.55
CA LYS A 286 -18.77 9.51 3.67
C LYS A 286 -19.59 10.52 2.87
N LEU A 287 -19.92 10.21 1.62
CA LEU A 287 -20.71 11.10 0.77
C LEU A 287 -22.22 10.98 1.02
N LYS A 288 -22.66 9.96 1.76
CA LYS A 288 -24.08 9.71 2.11
C LYS A 288 -24.97 9.50 0.88
N GLN A 289 -24.43 8.81 -0.14
CA GLN A 289 -25.09 8.52 -1.40
C GLN A 289 -25.32 7.01 -1.55
N PRO A 290 -26.28 6.41 -0.80
CA PRO A 290 -26.52 4.98 -0.82
C PRO A 290 -26.96 4.45 -2.20
N ASP A 291 -27.68 5.26 -2.99
CA ASP A 291 -28.09 4.91 -4.35
C ASP A 291 -26.89 4.75 -5.28
N ALA A 292 -25.99 5.75 -5.28
CA ALA A 292 -24.76 5.70 -6.05
C ALA A 292 -23.89 4.51 -5.62
N ALA A 293 -23.73 4.31 -4.31
CA ALA A 293 -22.96 3.20 -3.77
C ALA A 293 -23.51 1.84 -4.22
N MET A 294 -24.82 1.64 -4.25
CA MET A 294 -25.41 0.39 -4.76
C MET A 294 -25.08 0.15 -6.24
N VAL A 295 -25.13 1.20 -7.07
CA VAL A 295 -24.73 1.11 -8.49
C VAL A 295 -23.25 0.74 -8.60
N THR A 296 -22.40 1.38 -7.82
CA THR A 296 -20.95 1.12 -7.80
C THR A 296 -20.61 -0.28 -7.30
N TYR A 297 -21.25 -0.75 -6.22
CA TYR A 297 -21.12 -2.14 -5.76
C TYR A 297 -21.59 -3.13 -6.83
N ARG A 298 -22.69 -2.85 -7.55
CA ARG A 298 -23.16 -3.72 -8.64
C ARG A 298 -22.14 -3.79 -9.78
N ASN A 299 -21.42 -2.70 -10.05
CA ASN A 299 -20.34 -2.70 -11.02
C ASN A 299 -19.16 -3.59 -10.60
N VAL A 300 -18.90 -3.77 -9.30
CA VAL A 300 -17.89 -4.75 -8.83
C VAL A 300 -18.24 -6.15 -9.32
N VAL A 301 -19.49 -6.57 -9.11
CA VAL A 301 -19.98 -7.89 -9.51
C VAL A 301 -19.96 -8.06 -11.03
N LYS A 302 -20.39 -7.03 -11.77
CA LYS A 302 -20.47 -7.06 -13.23
C LYS A 302 -19.10 -7.09 -13.91
N GLN A 303 -18.14 -6.32 -13.41
CA GLN A 303 -16.83 -6.17 -14.06
C GLN A 303 -15.80 -7.16 -13.52
N TYR A 304 -15.97 -7.62 -12.27
CA TYR A 304 -15.01 -8.46 -11.57
C TYR A 304 -15.74 -9.60 -10.82
N PRO A 305 -16.50 -10.48 -11.51
CA PRO A 305 -17.28 -11.53 -10.86
C PRO A 305 -16.42 -12.48 -10.02
N ASP A 306 -15.22 -12.83 -10.48
CA ASP A 306 -14.33 -13.77 -9.78
C ASP A 306 -13.55 -13.13 -8.62
N SER A 307 -13.74 -11.83 -8.39
CA SER A 307 -13.05 -11.10 -7.32
C SER A 307 -13.62 -11.46 -5.95
N PRO A 308 -12.78 -11.56 -4.89
CA PRO A 308 -13.27 -11.74 -3.53
C PRO A 308 -14.19 -10.59 -3.08
N PHE A 309 -14.17 -9.43 -3.76
CA PHE A 309 -15.03 -8.29 -3.48
C PHE A 309 -16.42 -8.38 -4.10
N ALA A 310 -16.69 -9.33 -5.01
CA ALA A 310 -18.01 -9.45 -5.65
C ALA A 310 -19.09 -9.87 -4.65
N VAL A 311 -18.83 -10.90 -3.85
CA VAL A 311 -19.73 -11.34 -2.77
C VAL A 311 -19.90 -10.24 -1.71
N ASP A 312 -18.81 -9.61 -1.28
CA ASP A 312 -18.88 -8.50 -0.31
C ASP A 312 -19.74 -7.35 -0.85
N ALA A 313 -19.66 -7.05 -2.15
CA ALA A 313 -20.45 -6.01 -2.80
C ALA A 313 -21.94 -6.34 -2.78
N LEU A 314 -22.33 -7.58 -3.14
CA LEU A 314 -23.74 -8.02 -3.04
C LEU A 314 -24.27 -7.93 -1.61
N LEU A 315 -23.47 -8.33 -0.62
CA LEU A 315 -23.84 -8.22 0.79
C LEU A 315 -24.03 -6.76 1.23
N GLN A 316 -23.18 -5.83 0.76
CA GLN A 316 -23.39 -4.40 1.04
C GLN A 316 -24.64 -3.85 0.34
N ILE A 317 -24.92 -4.24 -0.91
CA ILE A 317 -26.15 -3.86 -1.61
C ILE A 317 -27.39 -4.30 -0.82
N ALA A 318 -27.46 -5.57 -0.43
CA ALA A 318 -28.58 -6.12 0.33
C ALA A 318 -28.74 -5.42 1.70
N LYS A 319 -27.62 -5.06 2.33
CA LYS A 319 -27.62 -4.27 3.56
C LYS A 319 -28.18 -2.86 3.34
N ILE A 320 -27.75 -2.15 2.31
CA ILE A 320 -28.28 -0.81 1.98
C ILE A 320 -29.79 -0.89 1.69
N GLN A 321 -30.24 -1.91 0.94
CA GLN A 321 -31.66 -2.15 0.70
C GLN A 321 -32.44 -2.34 2.00
N THR A 322 -31.89 -3.13 2.93
CA THR A 322 -32.53 -3.42 4.24
C THR A 322 -32.54 -2.20 5.17
N ASP A 323 -31.40 -1.54 5.33
CA ASP A 323 -31.16 -0.56 6.38
C ASP A 323 -31.57 0.85 5.93
N ASN A 324 -31.21 1.25 4.71
CA ASN A 324 -31.42 2.60 4.21
C ASN A 324 -32.75 2.72 3.47
N LYS A 325 -33.05 1.77 2.57
CA LYS A 325 -34.25 1.85 1.71
C LYS A 325 -35.49 1.17 2.27
N LYS A 326 -35.33 0.27 3.23
CA LYS A 326 -36.39 -0.65 3.71
C LYS A 326 -37.01 -1.48 2.58
N ASP A 327 -36.27 -1.68 1.49
CA ASP A 327 -36.62 -2.54 0.37
C ASP A 327 -36.27 -3.99 0.73
N TYR A 328 -37.12 -4.61 1.54
CA TYR A 328 -36.87 -5.97 2.04
C TYR A 328 -36.96 -7.02 0.93
N ALA A 329 -37.84 -6.82 -0.06
CA ALA A 329 -37.98 -7.76 -1.18
C ALA A 329 -36.72 -7.72 -2.06
N GLY A 330 -36.22 -6.53 -2.40
CA GLY A 330 -34.97 -6.37 -3.13
C GLY A 330 -33.76 -6.88 -2.34
N ALA A 331 -33.73 -6.66 -1.02
CA ALA A 331 -32.66 -7.19 -0.16
C ALA A 331 -32.62 -8.73 -0.17
N ILE A 332 -33.79 -9.38 -0.05
CA ILE A 332 -33.90 -10.84 -0.18
C ILE A 332 -33.38 -11.29 -1.53
N ALA A 333 -33.84 -10.69 -2.64
CA ALA A 333 -33.40 -11.06 -3.98
C ALA A 333 -31.86 -10.98 -4.11
N THR A 334 -31.24 -9.90 -3.63
CA THR A 334 -29.78 -9.75 -3.65
C THR A 334 -29.07 -10.78 -2.74
N TYR A 335 -29.63 -11.15 -1.59
CA TYR A 335 -29.06 -12.22 -0.76
C TYR A 335 -29.14 -13.60 -1.44
N LEU A 336 -30.21 -13.86 -2.18
CA LEU A 336 -30.37 -15.12 -2.93
C LEU A 336 -29.43 -15.18 -4.15
N GLU A 337 -29.18 -14.05 -4.80
CA GLU A 337 -28.19 -13.93 -5.89
C GLU A 337 -26.80 -14.37 -5.43
N VAL A 338 -26.41 -14.10 -4.17
CA VAL A 338 -25.15 -14.61 -3.58
C VAL A 338 -25.13 -16.13 -3.61
N ALA A 339 -26.21 -16.78 -3.18
CA ALA A 339 -26.30 -18.24 -3.14
C ALA A 339 -26.37 -18.89 -4.52
N GLU A 340 -26.89 -18.17 -5.51
CA GLU A 340 -27.01 -18.66 -6.89
C GLU A 340 -25.70 -18.52 -7.68
N SER A 341 -24.98 -17.40 -7.48
CA SER A 341 -23.77 -17.10 -8.24
C SER A 341 -22.48 -17.53 -7.53
N TYR A 342 -22.52 -17.72 -6.20
CA TYR A 342 -21.37 -18.02 -5.36
C TYR A 342 -21.69 -19.12 -4.33
N SER A 343 -22.29 -20.21 -4.79
CA SER A 343 -22.84 -21.29 -3.93
C SER A 343 -21.82 -21.89 -2.94
N ASP A 344 -20.55 -21.92 -3.31
CA ASP A 344 -19.48 -22.57 -2.54
C ASP A 344 -18.75 -21.58 -1.60
N ASP A 345 -19.04 -20.29 -1.69
CA ASP A 345 -18.45 -19.26 -0.82
C ASP A 345 -19.11 -19.30 0.56
N GLU A 346 -18.34 -19.43 1.64
CA GLU A 346 -18.87 -19.51 3.00
C GLU A 346 -19.73 -18.29 3.40
N ARG A 347 -19.53 -17.13 2.75
CA ARG A 347 -20.35 -15.92 2.97
C ARG A 347 -21.79 -16.06 2.45
N THR A 348 -22.08 -17.10 1.66
CA THR A 348 -23.45 -17.49 1.30
C THR A 348 -24.27 -17.90 2.53
N ILE A 349 -23.64 -18.50 3.54
CA ILE A 349 -24.33 -18.90 4.79
C ILE A 349 -25.01 -17.69 5.47
N PRO A 350 -24.27 -16.63 5.87
CA PRO A 350 -24.91 -15.45 6.46
C PRO A 350 -25.85 -14.72 5.50
N ALA A 351 -25.66 -14.81 4.18
CA ALA A 351 -26.60 -14.25 3.19
C ALA A 351 -27.97 -14.95 3.27
N LEU A 352 -27.98 -16.28 3.21
CA LEU A 352 -29.19 -17.10 3.31
C LEU A 352 -29.87 -16.96 4.68
N GLU A 353 -29.10 -16.87 5.77
CA GLU A 353 -29.67 -16.60 7.11
C GLU A 353 -30.38 -15.23 7.15
N LYS A 354 -29.83 -14.20 6.51
CA LYS A 354 -30.45 -12.87 6.44
C LYS A 354 -31.70 -12.89 5.56
N ALA A 355 -31.68 -13.58 4.42
CA ALA A 355 -32.87 -13.78 3.60
C ALA A 355 -33.97 -14.51 4.38
N ALA A 356 -33.64 -15.61 5.07
CA ALA A 356 -34.57 -16.37 5.90
C ALA A 356 -35.18 -15.51 7.02
N TYR A 357 -34.36 -14.69 7.68
CA TYR A 357 -34.81 -13.76 8.71
C TYR A 357 -35.81 -12.73 8.15
N LEU A 358 -35.55 -12.18 6.96
CA LEU A 358 -36.45 -11.22 6.33
C LEU A 358 -37.77 -11.86 5.92
N TYR A 359 -37.75 -13.06 5.32
CA TYR A 359 -38.95 -13.83 5.04
C TYR A 359 -39.79 -14.07 6.31
N GLU A 360 -39.17 -14.54 7.39
CA GLU A 360 -39.85 -14.83 8.65
C GLU A 360 -40.43 -13.57 9.31
N ARG A 361 -39.62 -12.51 9.45
CA ARG A 361 -39.98 -11.34 10.28
C ARG A 361 -40.74 -10.26 9.55
N ARG A 362 -40.48 -10.06 8.25
CA ARG A 362 -41.15 -9.00 7.47
C ARG A 362 -42.34 -9.52 6.71
N PHE A 363 -42.24 -10.70 6.11
CA PHE A 363 -43.28 -11.26 5.26
C PHE A 363 -44.13 -12.34 5.94
N LYS A 364 -43.67 -12.87 7.08
CA LYS A 364 -44.27 -14.07 7.72
C LYS A 364 -44.36 -15.25 6.75
N ASP A 365 -43.46 -15.28 5.78
CA ASP A 365 -43.36 -16.35 4.79
C ASP A 365 -42.45 -17.44 5.36
N TYR A 366 -43.05 -18.29 6.18
CA TYR A 366 -42.31 -19.32 6.91
C TYR A 366 -41.80 -20.43 5.99
N VAL A 367 -42.47 -20.66 4.85
CA VAL A 367 -42.07 -21.64 3.83
C VAL A 367 -40.76 -21.19 3.20
N ASN A 368 -40.71 -19.97 2.67
CA ASN A 368 -39.48 -19.47 2.04
C ASN A 368 -38.36 -19.25 3.06
N ALA A 369 -38.68 -18.89 4.31
CA ALA A 369 -37.70 -18.83 5.39
C ALA A 369 -37.09 -20.22 5.69
N ALA A 370 -37.92 -21.27 5.78
CA ALA A 370 -37.45 -22.63 6.02
C ALA A 370 -36.60 -23.15 4.86
N LEU A 371 -37.02 -22.89 3.62
CA LEU A 371 -36.28 -23.28 2.41
C LEU A 371 -34.84 -22.75 2.41
N GLN A 372 -34.61 -21.51 2.86
CA GLN A 372 -33.25 -20.96 2.91
C GLN A 372 -32.36 -21.68 3.93
N TYR A 373 -32.91 -22.13 5.07
CA TYR A 373 -32.16 -22.94 6.03
C TYR A 373 -31.82 -24.34 5.49
N VAL A 374 -32.73 -24.94 4.70
CA VAL A 374 -32.46 -26.20 4.00
C VAL A 374 -31.32 -26.01 3.01
N ARG A 375 -31.36 -24.96 2.17
CA ARG A 375 -30.28 -24.64 1.21
C ARG A 375 -28.91 -24.50 1.88
N ILE A 376 -28.83 -23.89 3.08
CA ILE A 376 -27.57 -23.81 3.83
C ILE A 376 -27.03 -25.21 4.16
N ALA A 377 -27.88 -26.11 4.64
CA ALA A 377 -27.45 -27.45 5.02
C ALA A 377 -27.05 -28.32 3.83
N GLU A 378 -27.71 -28.12 2.68
CA GLU A 378 -27.41 -28.84 1.44
C GLU A 378 -26.13 -28.34 0.76
N ALA A 379 -25.95 -27.02 0.67
CA ALA A 379 -24.75 -26.43 0.05
C ALA A 379 -23.50 -26.56 0.94
N PHE A 380 -23.66 -26.57 2.26
CA PHE A 380 -22.56 -26.64 3.23
C PHE A 380 -22.73 -27.81 4.19
N PRO A 381 -22.63 -29.07 3.73
CA PRO A 381 -22.91 -30.23 4.56
C PRO A 381 -21.92 -30.40 5.71
N THR A 382 -20.69 -29.88 5.58
CA THR A 382 -19.66 -29.89 6.63
C THR A 382 -19.77 -28.71 7.60
N TYR A 383 -20.67 -27.75 7.36
CA TYR A 383 -20.92 -26.65 8.29
C TYR A 383 -21.43 -27.22 9.61
N LYS A 384 -20.73 -26.91 10.70
CA LYS A 384 -21.01 -27.45 12.04
C LYS A 384 -22.47 -27.27 12.49
N LYS A 385 -23.17 -26.25 11.99
CA LYS A 385 -24.58 -25.96 12.32
C LYS A 385 -25.56 -26.36 11.22
N ALA A 386 -25.14 -27.07 10.16
CA ALA A 386 -26.06 -27.59 9.14
C ALA A 386 -27.21 -28.43 9.75
N PRO A 387 -26.98 -29.32 10.73
CA PRO A 387 -28.09 -30.03 11.39
C PRO A 387 -29.03 -29.08 12.16
N ASP A 388 -28.49 -28.03 12.78
CA ASP A 388 -29.28 -27.01 13.47
C ASP A 388 -30.16 -26.21 12.49
N MET A 389 -29.68 -25.95 11.26
CA MET A 389 -30.45 -25.28 10.21
C MET A 389 -31.63 -26.15 9.75
N LEU A 390 -31.42 -27.44 9.51
CA LEU A 390 -32.50 -28.38 9.15
C LEU A 390 -33.56 -28.51 10.26
N VAL A 391 -33.15 -28.61 11.52
CA VAL A 391 -34.09 -28.62 12.64
C VAL A 391 -34.88 -27.30 12.73
N LYS A 392 -34.22 -26.16 12.46
CA LYS A 392 -34.88 -24.85 12.43
C LYS A 392 -35.89 -24.76 11.28
N ALA A 393 -35.55 -25.25 10.09
CA ALA A 393 -36.46 -25.36 8.95
C ALA A 393 -37.69 -26.21 9.28
N GLY A 394 -37.47 -27.43 9.79
CA GLY A 394 -38.56 -28.34 10.18
C GLY A 394 -39.49 -27.73 11.23
N ARG A 395 -38.94 -26.99 12.20
CA ARG A 395 -39.75 -26.26 13.21
C ARG A 395 -40.57 -25.12 12.62
N LEU A 396 -40.06 -24.41 11.62
CA LEU A 396 -40.82 -23.37 10.92
C LEU A 396 -41.97 -23.98 10.14
N TYR A 397 -41.71 -25.07 9.40
CA TYR A 397 -42.76 -25.81 8.70
C TYR A 397 -43.84 -26.32 9.67
N GLU A 398 -43.44 -27.00 10.76
CA GLU A 398 -44.37 -27.62 11.70
C GLU A 398 -45.21 -26.59 12.47
N ASN A 399 -44.59 -25.53 13.01
CA ASN A 399 -45.26 -24.66 13.99
C ASN A 399 -45.82 -23.38 13.38
N LYS A 400 -45.35 -22.98 12.19
CA LYS A 400 -45.69 -21.68 11.59
C LYS A 400 -46.32 -21.81 10.21
N ALA A 401 -45.90 -22.77 9.40
CA ALA A 401 -46.50 -23.04 8.08
C ALA A 401 -47.62 -24.11 8.12
N ASP A 402 -47.72 -24.90 9.20
CA ASP A 402 -48.58 -26.09 9.32
C ASP A 402 -48.35 -27.12 8.20
N ASP A 403 -47.15 -27.14 7.63
CA ASP A 403 -46.74 -28.10 6.60
C ASP A 403 -45.98 -29.25 7.25
N LEU A 404 -46.74 -30.24 7.71
CA LEU A 404 -46.18 -31.40 8.41
C LEU A 404 -45.35 -32.31 7.50
N GLU A 405 -45.61 -32.34 6.19
CA GLU A 405 -44.83 -33.14 5.23
C GLU A 405 -43.42 -32.57 5.08
N SER A 406 -43.32 -31.27 4.78
CA SER A 406 -42.01 -30.60 4.67
C SER A 406 -41.25 -30.60 6.00
N ALA A 407 -41.97 -30.53 7.13
CA ALA A 407 -41.37 -30.66 8.46
C ALA A 407 -40.72 -32.04 8.67
N LEU A 408 -41.44 -33.12 8.33
CA LEU A 408 -40.91 -34.49 8.41
C LEU A 408 -39.69 -34.66 7.51
N GLY A 409 -39.75 -34.19 6.26
CA GLY A 409 -38.62 -34.25 5.33
C GLY A 409 -37.35 -33.57 5.89
N CYS A 410 -37.48 -32.40 6.52
CA CYS A 410 -36.35 -31.72 7.16
C CYS A 410 -35.74 -32.54 8.31
N TYR A 411 -36.58 -33.17 9.14
CA TYR A 411 -36.11 -34.00 10.26
C TYR A 411 -35.47 -35.31 9.77
N ASP A 412 -36.01 -35.92 8.72
CA ASP A 412 -35.43 -37.10 8.08
C ASP A 412 -34.05 -36.80 7.49
N LEU A 413 -33.85 -35.63 6.88
CA LEU A 413 -32.53 -35.19 6.42
C LEU A 413 -31.52 -35.12 7.57
N VAL A 414 -31.93 -34.72 8.78
CA VAL A 414 -31.05 -34.72 9.96
C VAL A 414 -30.64 -36.15 10.33
N LEU A 415 -31.59 -37.08 10.38
CA LEU A 415 -31.32 -38.48 10.73
C LEU A 415 -30.43 -39.17 9.69
N LYS A 416 -30.69 -38.90 8.41
CA LYS A 416 -29.97 -39.51 7.29
C LYS A 416 -28.54 -39.00 7.16
N ASN A 417 -28.37 -37.67 7.18
CA ASN A 417 -27.08 -37.07 6.86
C ASN A 417 -26.22 -36.81 8.11
N TYR A 418 -26.83 -36.78 9.30
CA TYR A 418 -26.15 -36.44 10.56
C TYR A 418 -26.53 -37.37 11.73
N PRO A 419 -26.46 -38.71 11.57
CA PRO A 419 -26.96 -39.67 12.56
C PRO A 419 -26.29 -39.54 13.93
N GLU A 420 -25.00 -39.22 13.97
CA GLU A 420 -24.22 -39.08 15.21
C GLU A 420 -24.33 -37.68 15.85
N HIS A 421 -24.98 -36.72 15.18
CA HIS A 421 -25.10 -35.38 15.71
C HIS A 421 -26.16 -35.30 16.80
N LYS A 422 -25.95 -34.48 17.84
CA LYS A 422 -26.90 -34.29 18.95
C LYS A 422 -28.32 -33.90 18.51
N LYS A 423 -28.47 -33.30 17.32
CA LYS A 423 -29.76 -32.92 16.73
C LYS A 423 -30.55 -34.09 16.15
N ALA A 424 -29.93 -35.24 15.88
CA ALA A 424 -30.63 -36.43 15.39
C ALA A 424 -31.69 -36.93 16.39
N ARG A 425 -31.35 -37.02 17.68
CA ARG A 425 -32.31 -37.38 18.73
C ARG A 425 -33.49 -36.40 18.81
N GLU A 426 -33.22 -35.12 18.64
CA GLU A 426 -34.25 -34.09 18.61
C GLU A 426 -35.18 -34.26 17.41
N ALA A 427 -34.63 -34.49 16.21
CA ALA A 427 -35.38 -34.73 14.98
C ALA A 427 -36.28 -35.98 15.08
N ALA A 428 -35.76 -37.10 15.58
CA ALA A 428 -36.52 -38.34 15.79
C ALA A 428 -37.74 -38.11 16.72
N GLY A 429 -37.53 -37.40 17.84
CA GLY A 429 -38.62 -37.08 18.76
C GLY A 429 -39.69 -36.17 18.16
N ARG A 430 -39.33 -35.29 17.20
CA ARG A 430 -40.31 -34.49 16.46
C ARG A 430 -41.11 -35.32 15.46
N ILE A 431 -40.45 -36.22 14.73
CA ILE A 431 -41.10 -37.14 13.78
C ILE A 431 -42.17 -37.98 14.48
N GLU A 432 -41.81 -38.63 15.60
CA GLU A 432 -42.74 -39.46 16.38
C GLU A 432 -43.96 -38.65 16.86
N LYS A 433 -43.73 -37.42 17.31
CA LYS A 433 -44.81 -36.53 17.76
C LYS A 433 -45.77 -36.16 16.63
N ILE A 434 -45.25 -35.85 15.44
CA ILE A 434 -46.07 -35.52 14.26
C ILE A 434 -46.89 -36.74 13.83
N GLN A 435 -46.28 -37.93 13.78
CA GLN A 435 -46.96 -39.18 13.40
C GLN A 435 -48.11 -39.51 14.37
N LYS A 436 -47.86 -39.45 15.69
CA LYS A 436 -48.90 -39.65 16.71
C LYS A 436 -50.06 -38.65 16.60
N LYS A 437 -49.79 -37.40 16.20
CA LYS A 437 -50.84 -36.38 15.98
C LYS A 437 -51.71 -36.74 14.77
N ARG A 438 -51.12 -37.28 13.70
CA ARG A 438 -51.85 -37.74 12.50
C ARG A 438 -52.72 -38.96 12.79
N GLU A 439 -52.23 -39.89 13.61
CA GLU A 439 -52.99 -41.09 14.01
C GLU A 439 -54.20 -40.77 14.89
N LYS A 440 -54.10 -39.77 15.77
CA LYS A 440 -55.21 -39.36 16.66
C LYS A 440 -56.26 -38.46 16.00
N GLY A 441 -55.97 -37.93 14.80
CA GLY A 441 -56.87 -37.04 14.05
C GLY A 441 -57.58 -37.72 12.87
N ARG A 442 -57.27 -38.99 12.61
CA ARG A 442 -58.04 -39.90 11.74
C ARG A 442 -59.02 -40.68 12.61
#